data_AF-A0A948VWZ8-F1
#
_entry.id   AF-A0A948VWZ8-F1
#
_cell.length_a   1.000
_cell.length_b   1.000
_cell.length_c   1.000
_cell.angle_alpha   90.00
_cell.angle_beta   90.00
_cell.angle_gamma   90.00
#
_symmetry.space_group_name_H-M   'P 1'
#
loop_
_entity.id
_entity.type
_entity.pdbx_description
1 polymer ?
#
loop_
_entity_poly.entity_id
_entity_poly.type
_entity_poly.pdbx_seq_one_letter_code
_entity_poly.pdbx_strand_id
1 'polypeptide(L)'
;IPTMDKPLIIESACPGGQVGGSRFPAVPITFEDQVKEITESIKAGAVAIHVHPRDPVSGIVQYNPLLLQEVLDNVFANVGDCVTLNHSWIPIHKGDVDYLTDTKELLELGEGNKYIQGSVILPVGRYSELNSVFFSDETTREAVEWMEANGVKPIYQLYDTFNVFHFSRYFADGTSTWKPYVLNLNLGKHHSHSIHKDPWSYLQLITNVNMVKETVPESIIGVYPGGRNWLPMLVMGIMMGADIVRVGIEDCYWMYPHKDELIKKNSDTVKLAVEVANILGREVVTDPDKARKILGMKLTSKL
;
A
#
# COMPACT_ATOMS: atom_id res chain seq x y z
N ILE A 1 -23.71 -10.38 -6.33
CA ILE A 1 -23.41 -11.13 -5.08
C ILE A 1 -22.77 -10.18 -4.08
N PRO A 2 -22.92 -10.37 -2.76
CA PRO A 2 -22.45 -9.41 -1.75
C PRO A 2 -20.94 -9.10 -1.77
N THR A 3 -20.12 -9.96 -2.37
CA THR A 3 -18.67 -9.68 -2.53
C THR A 3 -18.36 -8.78 -3.71
N MET A 4 -19.32 -8.47 -4.57
CA MET A 4 -19.13 -7.76 -5.85
C MET A 4 -20.02 -6.53 -6.00
N ASP A 5 -20.84 -6.20 -5.00
CA ASP A 5 -21.79 -5.06 -5.05
C ASP A 5 -21.18 -3.74 -4.54
N LYS A 6 -19.99 -3.80 -3.93
CA LYS A 6 -19.23 -2.63 -3.49
C LYS A 6 -18.23 -2.19 -4.55
N PRO A 7 -17.96 -0.88 -4.67
CA PRO A 7 -16.90 -0.39 -5.54
C PRO A 7 -15.52 -0.87 -5.04
N LEU A 8 -14.51 -0.78 -5.90
CA LEU A 8 -13.14 -1.21 -5.65
C LEU A 8 -12.18 -0.04 -5.72
N ILE A 9 -11.35 0.12 -4.69
CA ILE A 9 -10.20 1.04 -4.72
C ILE A 9 -8.99 0.30 -5.30
N ILE A 10 -8.26 0.96 -6.19
CA ILE A 10 -6.96 0.48 -6.68
C ILE A 10 -5.87 1.41 -6.17
N GLU A 11 -4.93 0.84 -5.43
CA GLU A 11 -3.67 1.46 -5.02
C GLU A 11 -2.58 1.11 -6.03
N SER A 12 -1.87 2.13 -6.51
CA SER A 12 -0.67 1.96 -7.33
C SER A 12 0.58 2.09 -6.46
N ALA A 13 1.42 1.04 -6.45
CA ALA A 13 2.69 1.03 -5.75
C ALA A 13 3.88 1.19 -6.69
N CYS A 14 4.42 2.40 -6.75
CA CYS A 14 5.48 2.80 -7.67
C CYS A 14 6.19 4.03 -7.07
N PRO A 15 7.54 4.13 -7.14
CA PRO A 15 8.50 3.19 -7.72
C PRO A 15 8.92 1.99 -6.85
N GLY A 16 8.57 1.97 -5.57
CA GLY A 16 9.01 0.96 -4.59
C GLY A 16 10.43 1.09 -4.07
N GLY A 17 10.84 0.14 -3.22
CA GLY A 17 12.18 0.17 -2.58
C GLY A 17 13.28 -0.62 -3.28
N GLN A 18 12.93 -1.56 -4.17
CA GLN A 18 13.89 -2.48 -4.80
C GLN A 18 14.64 -1.82 -5.97
N VAL A 19 15.93 -2.08 -6.15
CA VAL A 19 16.71 -1.45 -7.23
C VAL A 19 16.23 -1.93 -8.61
N GLY A 20 16.02 -0.96 -9.51
CA GLY A 20 15.69 -1.19 -10.91
C GLY A 20 16.91 -1.45 -11.80
N GLY A 21 16.88 -0.92 -13.02
CA GLY A 21 18.00 -0.97 -13.96
C GLY A 21 17.82 -2.00 -15.07
N SER A 22 18.92 -2.57 -15.58
CA SER A 22 18.87 -3.50 -16.72
C SER A 22 18.03 -4.75 -16.46
N ARG A 23 17.92 -5.16 -15.19
CA ARG A 23 17.08 -6.31 -14.78
C ARG A 23 15.59 -5.98 -14.81
N PHE A 24 15.20 -4.77 -14.42
CA PHE A 24 13.82 -4.33 -14.29
C PHE A 24 13.68 -2.89 -14.83
N PRO A 25 13.60 -2.72 -16.17
CA PRO A 25 13.75 -1.43 -16.82
C PRO A 25 12.55 -0.48 -16.62
N ALA A 26 11.40 -1.01 -16.18
CA ALA A 26 10.22 -0.20 -15.93
C ALA A 26 10.22 0.47 -14.54
N VAL A 27 11.19 0.17 -13.67
CA VAL A 27 11.36 0.92 -12.42
C VAL A 27 11.92 2.30 -12.79
N PRO A 28 11.16 3.39 -12.55
CA PRO A 28 11.61 4.73 -12.94
C PRO A 28 12.81 5.16 -12.08
N ILE A 29 13.75 5.86 -12.72
CA ILE A 29 14.96 6.38 -12.08
C ILE A 29 14.89 7.90 -11.99
N THR A 30 14.77 8.57 -13.13
CA THR A 30 14.77 10.05 -13.18
C THR A 30 13.58 10.63 -12.44
N PHE A 31 13.70 11.88 -12.00
CA PHE A 31 12.60 12.59 -11.36
C PHE A 31 11.36 12.64 -12.26
N GLU A 32 11.56 12.95 -13.54
CA GLU A 32 10.50 13.04 -14.54
C GLU A 32 9.81 11.69 -14.77
N ASP A 33 10.58 10.59 -14.83
CA ASP A 33 10.01 9.25 -14.97
C ASP A 33 9.20 8.83 -13.74
N GLN A 34 9.66 9.18 -12.54
CA GLN A 34 8.93 8.90 -11.29
C GLN A 34 7.58 9.62 -11.29
N VAL A 35 7.56 10.94 -11.53
CA VAL A 35 6.33 11.75 -11.62
C VAL A 35 5.41 11.22 -12.71
N LYS A 36 5.96 10.90 -13.88
CA LYS A 36 5.21 10.42 -15.03
C LYS A 36 4.54 9.07 -14.75
N GLU A 37 5.26 8.08 -14.23
CA GLU A 37 4.69 6.75 -14.00
C GLU A 37 3.60 6.77 -12.92
N ILE A 38 3.76 7.57 -11.86
CA ILE A 38 2.72 7.77 -10.84
C ILE A 38 1.49 8.44 -11.47
N THR A 39 1.70 9.52 -12.24
CA THR A 39 0.62 10.23 -12.95
C THR A 39 -0.12 9.33 -13.94
N GLU A 40 0.60 8.54 -14.74
CA GLU A 40 0.00 7.58 -15.68
C GLU A 40 -0.79 6.48 -14.96
N SER A 41 -0.37 6.10 -13.76
CA SER A 41 -1.07 5.10 -12.93
C SER A 41 -2.39 5.64 -12.40
N ILE A 42 -2.42 6.90 -11.95
CA ILE A 42 -3.67 7.56 -11.53
C ILE A 42 -4.63 7.71 -12.72
N LYS A 43 -4.11 8.18 -13.87
CA LYS A 43 -4.90 8.29 -15.12
C LYS A 43 -5.40 6.93 -15.63
N ALA A 44 -4.73 5.83 -15.30
CA ALA A 44 -5.15 4.48 -15.62
C ALA A 44 -6.29 3.95 -14.74
N GLY A 45 -6.60 4.61 -13.61
CA GLY A 45 -7.70 4.26 -12.72
C GLY A 45 -7.31 3.97 -11.27
N ALA A 46 -6.03 4.11 -10.89
CA ALA A 46 -5.66 4.14 -9.49
C ALA A 46 -6.15 5.45 -8.84
N VAL A 47 -6.65 5.37 -7.62
CA VAL A 47 -7.05 6.55 -6.83
C VAL A 47 -6.20 6.71 -5.57
N ALA A 48 -5.53 5.63 -5.15
CA ALA A 48 -4.54 5.64 -4.09
C ALA A 48 -3.15 5.36 -4.65
N ILE A 49 -2.13 5.95 -4.02
CA ILE A 49 -0.73 5.74 -4.39
C ILE A 49 0.12 5.42 -3.17
N HIS A 50 1.15 4.62 -3.42
CA HIS A 50 2.21 4.33 -2.47
C HIS A 50 3.56 4.53 -3.15
N VAL A 51 4.32 5.49 -2.61
CA VAL A 51 5.50 6.06 -3.26
C VAL A 51 6.70 5.93 -2.33
N HIS A 52 7.74 5.32 -2.86
CA HIS A 52 9.09 5.35 -2.33
C HIS A 52 9.93 6.20 -3.28
N PRO A 53 10.23 7.47 -2.95
CA PRO A 53 10.99 8.31 -3.86
C PRO A 53 12.42 7.80 -3.98
N ARG A 54 13.03 8.05 -5.12
CA ARG A 54 14.39 7.59 -5.45
C ARG A 54 15.27 8.74 -5.85
N ASP A 55 16.55 8.62 -5.52
CA ASP A 55 17.57 9.51 -6.02
C ASP A 55 17.55 9.53 -7.57
N PRO A 56 17.34 10.70 -8.20
CA PRO A 56 17.05 10.79 -9.63
C PRO A 56 18.25 10.47 -10.53
N VAL A 57 19.44 10.25 -9.95
CA VAL A 57 20.69 9.95 -10.67
C VAL A 57 21.06 8.48 -10.51
N SER A 58 21.09 7.98 -9.28
CA SER A 58 21.51 6.62 -8.94
C SER A 58 20.37 5.60 -8.95
N GLY A 59 19.11 6.03 -8.84
CA GLY A 59 17.93 5.16 -8.74
C GLY A 59 17.79 4.44 -7.40
N ILE A 60 18.66 4.75 -6.43
CA ILE A 60 18.60 4.21 -5.07
C ILE A 60 17.41 4.85 -4.34
N VAL A 61 16.63 4.04 -3.63
CA VAL A 61 15.52 4.53 -2.81
C VAL A 61 16.03 5.49 -1.73
N GLN A 62 15.30 6.58 -1.51
CA GLN A 62 15.57 7.58 -0.49
C GLN A 62 14.35 7.71 0.42
N TYR A 63 14.53 7.44 1.71
CA TYR A 63 13.50 7.72 2.72
C TYR A 63 13.67 9.18 3.14
N ASN A 64 13.14 10.09 2.31
CA ASN A 64 13.34 11.53 2.45
C ASN A 64 12.01 12.27 2.23
N PRO A 65 11.48 12.96 3.27
CA PRO A 65 10.24 13.72 3.19
C PRO A 65 10.24 14.83 2.13
N LEU A 66 11.33 15.58 1.98
CA LEU A 66 11.44 16.66 0.98
C LEU A 66 11.38 16.12 -0.45
N LEU A 67 12.03 14.99 -0.71
CA LEU A 67 11.98 14.39 -2.04
C LEU A 67 10.59 13.80 -2.32
N LEU A 68 9.93 13.19 -1.31
CA LEU A 68 8.55 12.73 -1.45
C LEU A 68 7.61 13.90 -1.75
N GLN A 69 7.78 15.01 -1.04
CA GLN A 69 7.03 16.24 -1.28
C GLN A 69 7.19 16.71 -2.74
N GLU A 70 8.44 16.85 -3.22
CA GLU A 70 8.72 17.36 -4.56
C GLU A 70 8.07 16.49 -5.65
N VAL A 71 8.17 15.17 -5.51
CA VAL A 71 7.52 14.21 -6.42
C VAL A 71 6.00 14.37 -6.36
N LEU A 72 5.40 14.42 -5.17
CA LEU A 72 3.95 14.47 -5.00
C LEU A 72 3.35 15.80 -5.44
N ASP A 73 3.99 16.94 -5.18
CA ASP A 73 3.54 18.24 -5.66
C ASP A 73 3.45 18.26 -7.19
N ASN A 74 4.43 17.67 -7.88
CA ASN A 74 4.39 17.53 -9.34
C ASN A 74 3.29 16.56 -9.81
N VAL A 75 3.03 15.49 -9.07
CA VAL A 75 1.90 14.59 -9.35
C VAL A 75 0.57 15.32 -9.18
N PHE A 76 0.36 16.05 -8.08
CA PHE A 76 -0.84 16.83 -7.83
C PHE A 76 -1.06 17.90 -8.91
N ALA A 77 0.00 18.57 -9.38
CA ALA A 77 -0.10 19.50 -10.50
C ALA A 77 -0.63 18.85 -11.80
N ASN A 78 -0.41 17.54 -11.99
CA ASN A 78 -0.83 16.80 -13.18
C ASN A 78 -2.21 16.12 -13.06
N VAL A 79 -2.65 15.78 -11.86
CA VAL A 79 -3.89 15.00 -11.64
C VAL A 79 -4.89 15.66 -10.67
N GLY A 80 -4.53 16.77 -10.05
CA GLY A 80 -5.31 17.43 -9.01
C GLY A 80 -5.14 16.76 -7.64
N ASP A 81 -5.75 15.59 -7.46
CA ASP A 81 -5.85 14.93 -6.16
C ASP A 81 -5.74 13.40 -6.27
N CYS A 82 -5.22 12.77 -5.21
CA CYS A 82 -5.24 11.33 -4.98
C CYS A 82 -5.08 11.01 -3.48
N VAL A 83 -5.39 9.78 -3.09
CA VAL A 83 -5.14 9.29 -1.72
C VAL A 83 -3.68 8.85 -1.58
N THR A 84 -2.95 9.42 -0.62
CA THR A 84 -1.56 9.05 -0.33
C THR A 84 -1.49 8.04 0.81
N LEU A 85 -1.07 6.80 0.50
CA LEU A 85 -0.92 5.69 1.44
C LEU A 85 0.56 5.29 1.54
N ASN A 86 1.41 6.25 1.89
CA ASN A 86 2.86 6.07 1.91
C ASN A 86 3.33 5.44 3.22
N HIS A 87 4.61 5.08 3.29
CA HIS A 87 5.25 4.78 4.56
C HIS A 87 6.16 5.95 4.94
N SER A 88 6.37 6.14 6.24
CA SER A 88 7.14 7.24 6.81
C SER A 88 7.98 6.76 8.00
N TRP A 89 8.30 5.46 8.03
CA TRP A 89 9.10 4.89 9.09
C TRP A 89 10.58 4.90 8.72
N ILE A 90 11.42 5.19 9.71
CA ILE A 90 12.87 5.22 9.60
C ILE A 90 13.43 3.96 10.28
N PRO A 91 14.22 3.14 9.57
CA PRO A 91 14.88 2.01 10.19
C PRO A 91 16.02 2.49 11.10
N ILE A 92 15.90 2.23 12.41
CA ILE A 92 16.98 2.46 13.37
C ILE A 92 17.82 1.18 13.48
N HIS A 93 19.07 1.24 13.05
CA HIS A 93 19.96 0.08 13.04
C HIS A 93 20.17 -0.48 14.45
N LYS A 94 19.84 -1.77 14.63
CA LYS A 94 19.83 -2.49 15.92
C LYS A 94 18.98 -1.79 16.98
N GLY A 95 17.97 -1.04 16.55
CA GLY A 95 17.02 -0.35 17.40
C GLY A 95 15.59 -0.66 16.98
N ASP A 96 14.69 0.06 17.63
CA ASP A 96 13.28 0.03 17.30
C ASP A 96 12.97 1.06 16.20
N VAL A 97 11.95 0.79 15.41
CA VAL A 97 11.56 1.65 14.29
C VAL A 97 11.10 3.02 14.79
N ASP A 98 11.44 4.07 14.05
CA ASP A 98 10.87 5.41 14.25
C ASP A 98 9.78 5.66 13.22
N TYR A 99 8.53 5.71 13.65
CA TYR A 99 7.39 6.01 12.79
C TYR A 99 7.06 7.51 12.71
N LEU A 100 7.62 8.34 13.60
CA LEU A 100 7.07 9.67 13.88
C LEU A 100 7.89 10.81 13.27
N THR A 101 9.22 10.68 13.16
CA THR A 101 10.06 11.77 12.67
C THR A 101 9.65 12.22 11.27
N ASP A 102 9.66 11.32 10.28
CA ASP A 102 9.29 11.67 8.91
C ASP A 102 7.78 11.96 8.78
N THR A 103 6.92 11.32 9.59
CA THR A 103 5.48 11.61 9.59
C THR A 103 5.19 13.05 10.01
N LYS A 104 5.88 13.53 11.06
CA LYS A 104 5.76 14.92 11.53
C LYS A 104 6.25 15.90 10.47
N GLU A 105 7.42 15.63 9.87
CA GLU A 105 7.96 16.48 8.81
C GLU A 105 7.00 16.56 7.61
N LEU A 106 6.44 15.42 7.16
CA LEU A 106 5.47 15.42 6.06
C LEU A 106 4.18 16.20 6.38
N LEU A 107 3.73 16.18 7.64
CA LEU A 107 2.57 16.99 8.08
C LEU A 107 2.89 18.49 8.11
N GLU A 108 4.11 18.85 8.53
CA GLU A 108 4.58 20.25 8.51
C GLU A 108 4.71 20.78 7.08
N LEU A 109 5.39 20.03 6.21
CA LEU A 109 5.57 20.37 4.79
C LEU A 109 4.23 20.48 4.05
N GLY A 110 3.25 19.66 4.42
CA GLY A 110 1.93 19.61 3.79
C GLY A 110 0.92 20.60 4.34
N GLU A 111 1.24 21.34 5.41
CA GLU A 111 0.27 22.06 6.24
C GLU A 111 -0.96 21.18 6.56
N GLY A 112 -0.69 19.92 6.89
CA GLY A 112 -1.66 18.83 6.98
C GLY A 112 -1.22 17.61 6.18
N ASN A 113 -2.14 16.68 5.94
CA ASN A 113 -1.78 15.30 5.59
C ASN A 113 -1.69 14.97 4.09
N LYS A 114 -1.62 15.93 3.15
CA LYS A 114 -1.69 15.62 1.71
C LYS A 114 -0.63 14.61 1.24
N TYR A 115 0.56 14.61 1.83
CA TYR A 115 1.64 13.67 1.47
C TYR A 115 1.59 12.33 2.20
N ILE A 116 0.80 12.23 3.28
CA ILE A 116 0.71 11.03 4.13
C ILE A 116 -0.69 10.90 4.75
N GLN A 117 -1.72 10.80 3.92
CA GLN A 117 -3.10 10.67 4.41
C GLN A 117 -3.27 9.38 5.22
N GLY A 118 -2.61 8.30 4.79
CA GLY A 118 -2.44 7.09 5.56
C GLY A 118 -0.98 6.66 5.62
N SER A 119 -0.53 6.19 6.79
CA SER A 119 0.83 5.69 6.98
C SER A 119 0.85 4.18 7.23
N VAL A 120 1.75 3.49 6.54
CA VAL A 120 1.94 2.05 6.64
C VAL A 120 2.44 1.65 8.03
N ILE A 121 1.69 0.75 8.67
CA ILE A 121 2.08 0.06 9.91
C ILE A 121 2.46 -1.38 9.58
N LEU A 122 3.70 -1.76 9.88
CA LEU A 122 4.20 -3.13 9.68
C LEU A 122 3.85 -4.03 10.87
N PRO A 123 3.88 -5.38 10.71
CA PRO A 123 3.52 -6.31 11.78
C PRO A 123 4.33 -6.09 13.07
N VAL A 124 3.64 -5.99 14.20
CA VAL A 124 4.24 -5.90 15.54
C VAL A 124 5.00 -7.19 15.88
N GLY A 125 6.16 -7.04 16.51
CA GLY A 125 7.07 -8.13 16.87
C GLY A 125 7.96 -8.58 15.71
N ARG A 126 7.91 -7.90 14.57
CA ARG A 126 8.75 -8.20 13.41
C ARG A 126 10.18 -7.69 13.63
N TYR A 127 11.16 -8.49 13.22
CA TYR A 127 12.52 -8.01 12.96
C TYR A 127 12.78 -8.02 11.44
N SER A 128 13.25 -6.90 10.90
CA SER A 128 13.66 -6.80 9.50
C SER A 128 15.17 -7.00 9.41
N GLU A 129 15.61 -8.17 8.97
CA GLU A 129 17.05 -8.47 8.82
C GLU A 129 17.74 -7.51 7.84
N LEU A 130 17.06 -7.20 6.73
CA LEU A 130 17.55 -6.31 5.67
C LEU A 130 17.97 -4.94 6.21
N ASN A 131 17.18 -4.39 7.14
CA ASN A 131 17.40 -3.05 7.71
C ASN A 131 17.94 -3.11 9.14
N SER A 132 18.05 -4.31 9.72
CA SER A 132 18.38 -4.55 11.12
C SER A 132 17.54 -3.71 12.09
N VAL A 133 16.22 -3.68 11.90
CA VAL A 133 15.28 -2.89 12.73
C VAL A 133 14.19 -3.77 13.31
N PHE A 134 13.80 -3.50 14.56
CA PHE A 134 12.68 -4.15 15.23
C PHE A 134 11.42 -3.28 15.15
N PHE A 135 10.25 -3.91 15.17
CA PHE A 135 8.95 -3.26 15.20
C PHE A 135 8.27 -3.65 16.51
N SER A 136 8.62 -2.98 17.61
CA SER A 136 8.10 -3.34 18.92
C SER A 136 6.63 -2.95 19.10
N ASP A 137 6.03 -3.52 20.14
CA ASP A 137 4.67 -3.15 20.56
C ASP A 137 4.59 -1.69 21.01
N GLU A 138 5.55 -1.25 21.82
CA GLU A 138 5.56 0.09 22.42
C GLU A 138 5.60 1.20 21.37
N THR A 139 6.59 1.18 20.47
CA THR A 139 6.74 2.21 19.43
C THR A 139 5.62 2.18 18.41
N THR A 140 5.12 0.98 18.06
CA THR A 140 4.03 0.88 17.08
C THR A 140 2.72 1.39 17.67
N ARG A 141 2.43 1.13 18.95
CA ARG A 141 1.21 1.63 19.62
C ARG A 141 1.27 3.15 19.82
N GLU A 142 2.40 3.68 20.28
CA GLU A 142 2.62 5.13 20.38
C GLU A 142 2.43 5.82 19.02
N ALA A 143 2.99 5.22 17.96
CA ALA A 143 2.87 5.76 16.62
C ALA A 143 1.41 5.78 16.14
N VAL A 144 0.66 4.71 16.36
CA VAL A 144 -0.76 4.61 15.99
C VAL A 144 -1.58 5.68 16.71
N GLU A 145 -1.46 5.80 18.03
CA GLU A 145 -2.20 6.78 18.82
C GLU A 145 -1.88 8.22 18.35
N TRP A 146 -0.59 8.51 18.12
CA TRP A 146 -0.18 9.82 17.64
C TRP A 146 -0.67 10.11 16.22
N MET A 147 -0.57 9.15 15.30
CA MET A 147 -1.04 9.29 13.92
C MET A 147 -2.54 9.57 13.86
N GLU A 148 -3.34 8.80 14.61
CA GLU A 148 -4.79 9.01 14.66
C GLU A 148 -5.14 10.40 15.19
N ALA A 149 -4.47 10.84 16.26
CA ALA A 149 -4.68 12.17 16.84
C ALA A 149 -4.30 13.32 15.90
N ASN A 150 -3.41 13.09 14.93
CA ASN A 150 -2.91 14.08 13.98
C ASN A 150 -3.48 13.92 12.55
N GLY A 151 -4.55 13.13 12.40
CA GLY A 151 -5.25 13.00 11.12
C GLY A 151 -4.53 12.15 10.07
N VAL A 152 -3.60 11.28 10.49
CA VAL A 152 -2.96 10.28 9.63
C VAL A 152 -3.57 8.93 9.94
N LYS A 153 -4.15 8.26 8.93
CA LYS A 153 -4.78 6.96 9.16
C LYS A 153 -3.74 5.83 9.21
N PRO A 154 -3.70 5.00 10.26
CA PRO A 154 -2.88 3.81 10.26
C PRO A 154 -3.34 2.79 9.20
N ILE A 155 -2.42 2.32 8.37
CA ILE A 155 -2.65 1.36 7.28
C ILE A 155 -1.90 0.06 7.58
N TYR A 156 -2.60 -0.92 8.17
CA TYR A 156 -1.98 -2.12 8.74
C TYR A 156 -1.66 -3.16 7.67
N GLN A 157 -0.40 -3.59 7.62
CA GLN A 157 0.05 -4.66 6.73
C GLN A 157 0.06 -5.98 7.49
N LEU A 158 -0.70 -6.95 7.01
CA LEU A 158 -0.83 -8.28 7.58
C LEU A 158 -0.12 -9.29 6.67
N TYR A 159 0.91 -9.96 7.16
CA TYR A 159 1.74 -10.88 6.37
C TYR A 159 1.27 -12.33 6.45
N ASP A 160 0.49 -12.65 7.47
CA ASP A 160 -0.10 -13.96 7.71
C ASP A 160 -1.31 -13.86 8.66
N THR A 161 -1.87 -15.03 9.00
CA THR A 161 -2.99 -15.17 9.92
C THR A 161 -2.63 -14.81 11.37
N PHE A 162 -1.36 -14.92 11.75
CA PHE A 162 -0.89 -14.55 13.08
C PHE A 162 -0.96 -13.03 13.27
N ASN A 163 -0.70 -12.24 12.21
CA ASN A 163 -0.85 -10.80 12.25
C ASN A 163 -2.31 -10.34 12.43
N VAL A 164 -3.30 -11.11 11.96
CA VAL A 164 -4.73 -10.83 12.22
C VAL A 164 -5.03 -10.92 13.72
N PHE A 165 -4.53 -11.98 14.37
CA PHE A 165 -4.68 -12.17 15.80
C PHE A 165 -3.95 -11.07 16.61
N HIS A 166 -2.71 -10.75 16.23
CA HIS A 166 -1.97 -9.64 16.84
C HIS A 166 -2.72 -8.32 16.69
N PHE A 167 -3.23 -8.00 15.49
CA PHE A 167 -4.00 -6.78 15.31
C PHE A 167 -5.18 -6.69 16.29
N SER A 168 -5.95 -7.77 16.43
CA SER A 168 -7.06 -7.81 17.37
C SER A 168 -6.63 -7.65 18.83
N ARG A 169 -5.42 -8.13 19.19
CA ARG A 169 -4.88 -8.09 20.55
C ARG A 169 -4.31 -6.73 20.94
N TYR A 170 -3.60 -6.08 20.02
CA TYR A 170 -2.74 -4.92 20.30
C TYR A 170 -3.31 -3.59 19.83
N PHE A 171 -4.21 -3.61 18.83
CA PHE A 171 -4.77 -2.38 18.25
C PHE A 171 -6.28 -2.29 18.47
N ALA A 172 -7.01 -3.37 18.22
CA ALA A 172 -8.47 -3.37 18.40
C ALA A 172 -8.93 -3.41 19.88
N ASP A 173 -7.98 -3.38 20.83
CA ASP A 173 -8.22 -3.34 22.28
C ASP A 173 -8.55 -1.94 22.82
N GLY A 174 -8.50 -0.92 21.95
CA GLY A 174 -8.71 0.49 22.29
C GLY A 174 -7.54 1.38 21.92
N THR A 175 -6.38 0.82 21.55
CA THR A 175 -5.22 1.57 21.07
C THR A 175 -5.51 2.29 19.75
N SER A 176 -6.04 1.56 18.77
CA SER A 176 -6.57 2.14 17.54
C SER A 176 -8.07 2.32 17.69
N THR A 177 -8.54 3.54 17.43
CA THR A 177 -9.96 3.90 17.54
C THR A 177 -10.55 4.31 16.19
N TRP A 178 -9.71 4.52 15.18
CA TRP A 178 -10.11 5.06 13.90
C TRP A 178 -10.69 4.00 12.95
N LYS A 179 -11.95 3.66 13.19
CA LYS A 179 -12.72 2.76 12.34
C LYS A 179 -13.20 3.41 11.02
N PRO A 180 -13.43 2.62 9.95
CA PRO A 180 -13.06 1.21 9.83
C PRO A 180 -11.53 1.05 9.77
N TYR A 181 -11.00 -0.06 10.31
CA TYR A 181 -9.56 -0.34 10.24
C TYR A 181 -9.16 -0.75 8.81
N VAL A 182 -8.05 -0.24 8.28
CA VAL A 182 -7.56 -0.66 6.96
C VAL A 182 -6.56 -1.80 7.13
N LEU A 183 -6.98 -3.01 6.78
CA LEU A 183 -6.23 -4.25 6.99
C LEU A 183 -5.82 -4.86 5.65
N ASN A 184 -4.55 -4.70 5.29
CA ASN A 184 -4.02 -5.12 3.99
C ASN A 184 -3.30 -6.46 4.08
N LEU A 185 -3.87 -7.48 3.46
CA LEU A 185 -3.29 -8.81 3.34
C LEU A 185 -2.16 -8.78 2.30
N ASN A 186 -0.92 -8.87 2.77
CA ASN A 186 0.27 -8.93 1.93
C ASN A 186 0.65 -10.39 1.67
N LEU A 187 0.85 -10.70 0.39
CA LEU A 187 1.10 -12.06 -0.07
C LEU A 187 2.12 -11.98 -1.20
N GLY A 188 3.17 -12.81 -1.18
CA GLY A 188 4.17 -12.89 -2.25
C GLY A 188 5.27 -11.82 -2.20
N LYS A 189 5.20 -10.90 -1.24
CA LYS A 189 6.21 -9.88 -0.95
C LYS A 189 7.29 -10.39 -0.02
N HIS A 190 8.38 -9.63 0.09
CA HIS A 190 9.49 -9.90 1.01
C HIS A 190 8.96 -10.07 2.46
N HIS A 191 9.17 -11.25 3.04
CA HIS A 191 8.75 -11.63 4.40
C HIS A 191 7.24 -11.87 4.62
N SER A 192 6.43 -11.84 3.55
CA SER A 192 5.01 -12.18 3.63
C SER A 192 4.75 -13.63 3.20
N HIS A 193 3.50 -14.09 3.37
CA HIS A 193 3.13 -15.43 2.93
C HIS A 193 3.49 -15.67 1.46
N SER A 194 4.21 -16.74 1.16
CA SER A 194 4.67 -17.01 -0.19
C SER A 194 3.53 -17.48 -1.11
N ILE A 195 3.43 -16.95 -2.33
CA ILE A 195 2.36 -17.30 -3.28
C ILE A 195 2.78 -18.22 -4.43
N HIS A 196 3.92 -18.90 -4.33
CA HIS A 196 4.46 -19.74 -5.42
C HIS A 196 3.95 -21.19 -5.39
N LYS A 197 3.00 -21.53 -4.50
CA LYS A 197 2.51 -22.89 -4.31
C LYS A 197 1.02 -22.96 -4.66
N ASP A 198 0.72 -23.05 -5.95
CA ASP A 198 -0.66 -23.20 -6.39
C ASP A 198 -1.14 -24.66 -6.24
N PRO A 199 -2.41 -24.91 -5.81
CA PRO A 199 -3.45 -23.94 -5.47
C PRO A 199 -3.46 -23.53 -3.98
N TRP A 200 -2.46 -23.94 -3.19
CA TRP A 200 -2.40 -23.69 -1.75
C TRP A 200 -2.44 -22.19 -1.41
N SER A 201 -1.78 -21.36 -2.22
CA SER A 201 -1.79 -19.90 -2.05
C SER A 201 -3.21 -19.30 -2.14
N TYR A 202 -4.10 -19.87 -2.96
CA TYR A 202 -5.50 -19.46 -3.02
C TYR A 202 -6.27 -19.80 -1.75
N LEU A 203 -6.07 -21.01 -1.21
CA LEU A 203 -6.69 -21.44 0.06
C LEU A 203 -6.26 -20.55 1.23
N GLN A 204 -5.03 -20.06 1.19
CA GLN A 204 -4.52 -19.14 2.20
C GLN A 204 -5.14 -17.77 2.10
N LEU A 205 -5.28 -17.20 0.90
CA LEU A 205 -6.00 -15.94 0.75
C LEU A 205 -7.45 -16.09 1.23
N ILE A 206 -8.11 -17.21 0.90
CA ILE A 206 -9.45 -17.52 1.38
C ILE A 206 -9.52 -17.51 2.91
N THR A 207 -8.58 -18.21 3.54
CA THR A 207 -8.47 -18.29 5.01
C THR A 207 -8.23 -16.91 5.62
N ASN A 208 -7.28 -16.14 5.09
CA ASN A 208 -6.92 -14.83 5.64
C ASN A 208 -8.08 -13.83 5.57
N VAL A 209 -8.77 -13.72 4.43
CA VAL A 209 -9.92 -12.81 4.28
C VAL A 209 -11.04 -13.20 5.24
N ASN A 210 -11.35 -14.50 5.37
CA ASN A 210 -12.38 -14.95 6.30
C ASN A 210 -12.00 -14.68 7.76
N MET A 211 -10.73 -14.91 8.13
CA MET A 211 -10.25 -14.59 9.48
C MET A 211 -10.39 -13.10 9.80
N VAL A 212 -10.06 -12.20 8.87
CA VAL A 212 -10.25 -10.76 9.08
C VAL A 212 -11.73 -10.44 9.28
N LYS A 213 -12.63 -10.96 8.43
CA LYS A 213 -14.08 -10.71 8.54
C LYS A 213 -14.66 -11.17 9.88
N GLU A 214 -14.26 -12.35 10.36
CA GLU A 214 -14.76 -12.92 11.61
C GLU A 214 -14.14 -12.25 12.86
N THR A 215 -12.88 -11.81 12.78
CA THR A 215 -12.15 -11.28 13.94
C THR A 215 -12.30 -9.76 14.07
N VAL A 216 -12.37 -9.04 12.95
CA VAL A 216 -12.38 -7.57 12.89
C VAL A 216 -13.47 -7.10 11.90
N PRO A 217 -14.75 -7.18 12.28
CA PRO A 217 -15.87 -6.93 11.35
C PRO A 217 -15.94 -5.47 10.83
N GLU A 218 -15.45 -4.50 11.60
CA GLU A 218 -15.39 -3.08 11.18
C GLU A 218 -14.07 -2.77 10.46
N SER A 219 -13.78 -3.52 9.40
CA SER A 219 -12.54 -3.37 8.61
C SER A 219 -12.79 -3.16 7.13
N ILE A 220 -11.85 -2.46 6.50
CA ILE A 220 -11.57 -2.44 5.07
C ILE A 220 -10.55 -3.54 4.82
N ILE A 221 -10.83 -4.43 3.87
CA ILE A 221 -9.94 -5.55 3.54
C ILE A 221 -9.17 -5.22 2.27
N GLY A 222 -7.84 -5.10 2.40
CA GLY A 222 -6.93 -4.98 1.26
C GLY A 222 -6.33 -6.32 0.84
N VAL A 223 -6.10 -6.49 -0.46
CA VAL A 223 -5.35 -7.65 -1.00
C VAL A 223 -4.21 -7.17 -1.87
N TYR A 224 -2.98 -7.32 -1.36
CA TYR A 224 -1.75 -6.73 -1.91
C TYR A 224 -0.81 -7.86 -2.38
N PRO A 225 -1.07 -8.45 -3.56
CA PRO A 225 -0.28 -9.56 -4.05
C PRO A 225 1.00 -9.08 -4.74
N GLY A 226 2.12 -9.73 -4.45
CA GLY A 226 3.41 -9.49 -5.07
C GLY A 226 4.02 -10.76 -5.66
N GLY A 227 5.16 -10.62 -6.33
CA GLY A 227 5.85 -11.72 -6.98
C GLY A 227 5.18 -12.18 -8.28
N ARG A 228 5.56 -13.38 -8.75
CA ARG A 228 5.20 -13.88 -10.08
C ARG A 228 3.70 -14.17 -10.23
N ASN A 229 3.05 -14.59 -9.15
CA ASN A 229 1.63 -15.00 -9.14
C ASN A 229 0.67 -13.86 -8.76
N TRP A 230 1.07 -12.59 -8.91
CA TRP A 230 0.27 -11.45 -8.45
C TRP A 230 -1.13 -11.39 -9.08
N LEU A 231 -1.24 -11.64 -10.39
CA LEU A 231 -2.49 -11.47 -11.14
C LEU A 231 -3.60 -12.45 -10.71
N PRO A 232 -3.38 -13.79 -10.61
CA PRO A 232 -4.39 -14.69 -10.07
C PRO A 232 -4.82 -14.35 -8.63
N MET A 233 -3.87 -13.93 -7.78
CA MET A 233 -4.16 -13.54 -6.40
C MET A 233 -4.98 -12.25 -6.33
N LEU A 234 -4.71 -11.29 -7.22
CA LEU A 234 -5.50 -10.08 -7.39
C LEU A 234 -6.95 -10.42 -7.76
N VAL A 235 -7.14 -11.25 -8.80
CA VAL A 235 -8.46 -11.69 -9.26
C VAL A 235 -9.23 -12.36 -8.12
N MET A 236 -8.58 -13.25 -7.37
CA MET A 236 -9.19 -13.90 -6.22
C MET A 236 -9.57 -12.88 -5.13
N GLY A 237 -8.70 -11.92 -4.82
CA GLY A 237 -9.00 -10.85 -3.87
C GLY A 237 -10.23 -10.03 -4.26
N ILE A 238 -10.34 -9.67 -5.54
CA ILE A 238 -11.51 -8.96 -6.09
C ILE A 238 -12.77 -9.82 -5.90
N MET A 239 -12.74 -11.09 -6.28
CA MET A 239 -13.87 -12.02 -6.14
C MET A 239 -14.31 -12.24 -4.68
N MET A 240 -13.36 -12.17 -3.74
CA MET A 240 -13.60 -12.27 -2.30
C MET A 240 -14.16 -10.99 -1.66
N GLY A 241 -14.26 -9.92 -2.44
CA GLY A 241 -14.78 -8.63 -2.01
C GLY A 241 -13.79 -7.77 -1.25
N ALA A 242 -12.49 -7.83 -1.60
CA ALA A 242 -11.49 -6.89 -1.07
C ALA A 242 -11.90 -5.46 -1.41
N ASP A 243 -11.98 -4.56 -0.44
CA ASP A 243 -12.39 -3.15 -0.64
C ASP A 243 -11.31 -2.35 -1.38
N ILE A 244 -10.03 -2.71 -1.18
CA ILE A 244 -8.87 -2.14 -1.85
C ILE A 244 -7.95 -3.25 -2.38
N VAL A 245 -7.38 -3.04 -3.56
CA VAL A 245 -6.31 -3.89 -4.09
C VAL A 245 -5.11 -3.04 -4.46
N ARG A 246 -3.92 -3.62 -4.35
CA ARG A 246 -2.68 -2.94 -4.71
C ARG A 246 -1.99 -3.68 -5.83
N VAL A 247 -1.52 -2.92 -6.81
CA VAL A 247 -0.70 -3.41 -7.92
C VAL A 247 0.42 -2.41 -8.17
N GLY A 248 1.51 -2.89 -8.76
CA GLY A 248 2.58 -2.01 -9.20
C GLY A 248 3.94 -2.69 -9.17
N ILE A 249 4.92 -1.97 -9.72
CA ILE A 249 6.25 -2.48 -9.98
C ILE A 249 7.09 -2.66 -8.72
N GLU A 250 6.65 -2.06 -7.61
CA GLU A 250 7.19 -2.40 -6.29
C GLU A 250 6.95 -3.86 -5.91
N ASP A 251 5.75 -4.36 -6.23
CA ASP A 251 5.29 -5.66 -5.75
C ASP A 251 5.57 -6.78 -6.76
N CYS A 252 5.60 -6.48 -8.06
CA CYS A 252 5.79 -7.48 -9.11
C CYS A 252 6.58 -6.92 -10.31
N TYR A 253 7.35 -7.79 -10.99
CA TYR A 253 8.15 -7.40 -12.16
C TYR A 253 7.67 -8.02 -13.48
N TRP A 254 6.90 -9.09 -13.39
CA TRP A 254 6.38 -9.82 -14.55
C TRP A 254 4.91 -9.51 -14.72
N MET A 255 4.51 -9.22 -15.95
CA MET A 255 3.11 -8.93 -16.27
C MET A 255 2.22 -10.16 -16.06
N TYR A 256 2.71 -11.35 -16.44
CA TYR A 256 1.93 -12.58 -16.39
C TYR A 256 2.67 -13.70 -15.64
N PRO A 257 1.96 -14.54 -14.87
CA PRO A 257 2.58 -15.59 -14.05
C PRO A 257 3.32 -16.66 -14.88
N HIS A 258 2.80 -16.97 -16.07
CA HIS A 258 3.31 -18.05 -16.92
C HIS A 258 4.14 -17.55 -18.12
N LYS A 259 4.53 -16.27 -18.14
CA LYS A 259 5.35 -15.69 -19.23
C LYS A 259 6.49 -14.85 -18.68
N ASP A 260 7.66 -14.95 -19.31
CA ASP A 260 8.80 -14.09 -19.02
C ASP A 260 8.66 -12.72 -19.71
N GLU A 261 7.50 -12.11 -19.50
CA GLU A 261 7.17 -10.79 -19.98
C GLU A 261 7.30 -9.80 -18.83
N LEU A 262 8.32 -8.96 -18.88
CA LEU A 262 8.50 -7.89 -17.90
C LEU A 262 7.45 -6.80 -18.09
N ILE A 263 7.04 -6.21 -16.98
CA ILE A 263 6.26 -4.97 -16.98
C ILE A 263 7.08 -3.89 -17.69
N LYS A 264 6.44 -3.14 -18.59
CA LYS A 264 7.06 -2.05 -19.36
C LYS A 264 6.75 -0.67 -18.79
N LYS A 265 5.54 -0.52 -18.23
CA LYS A 265 5.07 0.66 -17.51
C LYS A 265 4.31 0.22 -16.29
N ASN A 266 4.45 0.94 -15.18
CA ASN A 266 3.68 0.63 -13.97
C ASN A 266 2.18 0.72 -14.23
N SER A 267 1.78 1.74 -15.01
CA SER A 267 0.38 2.00 -15.37
C SER A 267 -0.30 0.84 -16.11
N ASP A 268 0.45 -0.05 -16.77
CA ASP A 268 -0.13 -1.22 -17.43
C ASP A 268 -0.66 -2.26 -16.43
N THR A 269 -0.07 -2.36 -15.24
CA THR A 269 -0.60 -3.22 -14.16
C THR A 269 -1.93 -2.68 -13.62
N VAL A 270 -2.05 -1.36 -13.51
CA VAL A 270 -3.28 -0.68 -13.08
C VAL A 270 -4.37 -0.85 -14.13
N LYS A 271 -4.07 -0.64 -15.42
CA LYS A 271 -5.05 -0.87 -16.51
C LYS A 271 -5.60 -2.29 -16.49
N LEU A 272 -4.71 -3.28 -16.30
CA LEU A 272 -5.13 -4.68 -16.20
C LEU A 272 -6.01 -4.93 -14.97
N ALA A 273 -5.69 -4.35 -13.82
CA ALA A 273 -6.53 -4.44 -12.62
C ALA A 273 -7.92 -3.82 -12.84
N VAL A 274 -7.99 -2.66 -13.49
CA VAL A 274 -9.24 -2.00 -13.88
C VAL A 274 -10.06 -2.85 -14.84
N GLU A 275 -9.41 -3.42 -15.87
CA GLU A 275 -10.06 -4.31 -16.84
C GLU A 275 -10.66 -5.54 -16.14
N VAL A 276 -9.89 -6.21 -15.28
CA VAL A 276 -10.36 -7.37 -14.49
C VAL A 276 -11.56 -6.98 -13.62
N ALA A 277 -11.49 -5.86 -12.89
CA ALA A 277 -12.58 -5.40 -12.05
C ALA A 277 -13.86 -5.16 -12.87
N ASN A 278 -13.73 -4.48 -14.01
CA ASN A 278 -14.86 -4.20 -14.92
C ASN A 278 -15.44 -5.47 -15.56
N ILE A 279 -14.60 -6.42 -15.98
CA ILE A 279 -15.05 -7.74 -16.49
C ILE A 279 -15.89 -8.47 -15.45
N LEU A 280 -15.49 -8.37 -14.17
CA LEU A 280 -16.21 -8.95 -13.05
C LEU A 280 -17.42 -8.11 -12.59
N GLY A 281 -17.71 -6.99 -13.26
CA GLY A 281 -18.84 -6.10 -12.98
C GLY A 281 -18.66 -5.18 -11.79
N ARG A 282 -17.43 -4.94 -11.34
CA ARG A 282 -17.12 -4.13 -10.15
C ARG A 282 -16.66 -2.72 -10.54
N GLU A 283 -17.37 -1.71 -10.05
CA GLU A 283 -17.04 -0.29 -10.27
C GLU A 283 -15.68 0.05 -9.63
N VAL A 284 -14.75 0.61 -10.40
CA VAL A 284 -13.49 1.14 -9.87
C VAL A 284 -13.70 2.58 -9.39
N VAL A 285 -13.23 2.88 -8.18
CA VAL A 285 -13.23 4.23 -7.61
C VAL A 285 -12.07 5.02 -8.19
N THR A 286 -12.36 6.13 -8.87
CA THR A 286 -11.36 7.08 -9.37
C THR A 286 -11.46 8.47 -8.72
N ASP A 287 -12.50 8.71 -7.92
CA ASP A 287 -12.71 9.95 -7.17
C ASP A 287 -12.03 9.86 -5.78
N PRO A 288 -11.03 10.70 -5.47
CA PRO A 288 -10.33 10.70 -4.19
C PRO A 288 -11.26 10.90 -2.98
N ASP A 289 -12.32 11.71 -3.10
CA ASP A 289 -13.24 11.95 -1.99
C ASP A 289 -14.11 10.72 -1.70
N LYS A 290 -14.58 10.05 -2.75
CA LYS A 290 -15.25 8.74 -2.63
C LYS A 290 -14.31 7.70 -2.00
N ALA A 291 -13.04 7.67 -2.40
CA ALA A 291 -12.04 6.76 -1.82
C ALA A 291 -11.81 7.04 -0.33
N ARG A 292 -11.59 8.30 0.06
CA ARG A 292 -11.46 8.71 1.48
C ARG A 292 -12.70 8.33 2.29
N LYS A 293 -13.91 8.54 1.75
CA LYS A 293 -15.15 8.16 2.43
C LYS A 293 -15.23 6.65 2.70
N ILE A 294 -14.84 5.82 1.73
CA ILE A 294 -14.80 4.36 1.90
C ILE A 294 -13.75 3.97 2.95
N LEU A 295 -12.54 4.54 2.85
CA LEU A 295 -11.44 4.28 3.79
C LEU A 295 -11.66 4.92 5.17
N GLY A 296 -12.69 5.73 5.36
CA GLY A 296 -12.94 6.51 6.57
C GLY A 296 -11.86 7.53 6.88
N MET A 297 -11.22 8.11 5.85
CA MET A 297 -10.13 9.08 5.95
C MET A 297 -10.65 10.51 5.73
N LYS A 298 -9.83 11.51 6.12
CA LYS A 298 -10.10 12.93 5.87
C LYS A 298 -8.82 13.60 5.39
N LEU A 299 -8.92 14.45 4.37
CA LEU A 299 -7.84 15.36 3.99
C LEU A 299 -7.85 16.54 4.96
N THR A 300 -6.69 16.87 5.55
CA THR A 300 -6.54 17.95 6.55
C THR A 300 -5.77 19.15 6.03
N SER A 301 -5.40 19.15 4.75
CA SER A 301 -4.62 20.17 4.06
C SER A 301 -5.34 20.69 2.82
N LYS A 302 -4.84 21.79 2.26
CA LYS A 302 -5.16 22.17 0.87
C LYS A 302 -4.26 21.37 -0.08
N LEU A 303 -4.78 21.06 -1.26
CA LEU A 303 -4.00 20.46 -2.33
C LEU A 303 -2.99 21.47 -2.88
#